data_AF-A0A137QVL0-F1
#
_entry.id   AF-A0A137QVL0-F1
#
_cell.length_a   1.000
_cell.length_b   1.000
_cell.length_c   1.000
_cell.angle_alpha   90.00
_cell.angle_beta   90.00
_cell.angle_gamma   90.00
#
_symmetry.space_group_name_H-M   'P 1'
#
loop_
_entity.id
_entity.type
_entity.pdbx_description
1 polymer ?
#
loop_
_entity_poly.entity_id
_entity_poly.type
_entity_poly.pdbx_seq_one_letter_code
_entity_poly.pdbx_strand_id
1 'polypeptide(L)'
;MRSIRITPLSYHIELPVSRKVDHEILKYLVDELTKIGEERVLPDSWLTEKATAILVELSAGLFIYAVTVILFIGDRNSTSLVDRLNEVLSLKAPHVKKDAEHPLSALDLFYILIPQTIPSKVLPTTLKILLLHSTSLGANPDITGRPGQLNTCKYS
;
A
#
# COMPACT_ATOMS: atom_id res chain seq x y z
N MET A 1 25.49 -10.90 -38.50
CA MET A 1 25.32 -9.96 -37.37
C MET A 1 24.07 -10.35 -36.59
N ARG A 2 24.19 -10.82 -35.35
CA ARG A 2 23.02 -11.18 -34.51
C ARG A 2 22.51 -9.93 -33.81
N SER A 3 21.28 -9.53 -34.13
CA SER A 3 20.58 -8.43 -33.47
C SER A 3 20.20 -8.84 -32.05
N ILE A 4 20.73 -8.12 -31.05
CA ILE A 4 20.37 -8.28 -29.64
C ILE A 4 19.01 -7.58 -29.45
N ARG A 5 17.95 -8.35 -29.22
CA ARG A 5 16.66 -7.80 -28.80
C ARG A 5 16.74 -7.55 -27.30
N ILE A 6 17.00 -6.30 -26.92
CA ILE A 6 16.89 -5.84 -25.53
C ILE A 6 15.38 -5.71 -25.26
N THR A 7 14.79 -6.66 -24.56
CA THR A 7 13.45 -6.48 -23.99
C THR A 7 13.54 -5.44 -22.88
N PRO A 8 12.63 -4.45 -22.82
CA PRO A 8 12.58 -3.54 -21.69
C PRO A 8 12.34 -4.36 -20.42
N LEU A 9 13.18 -4.18 -19.39
CA LEU A 9 13.06 -4.85 -18.08
C LEU A 9 11.89 -4.30 -17.24
N SER A 10 11.19 -3.28 -17.73
CA SER A 10 10.08 -2.63 -17.05
C SER A 10 8.94 -2.39 -18.03
N TYR A 11 7.76 -2.91 -17.71
CA TYR A 11 6.51 -2.47 -18.31
C TYR A 11 5.94 -1.37 -17.42
N HIS A 12 5.88 -0.15 -17.95
CA HIS A 12 5.11 0.92 -17.33
C HIS A 12 3.63 0.62 -17.55
N ILE A 13 2.98 0.05 -16.54
CA ILE A 13 1.54 -0.12 -16.48
C ILE A 13 1.01 1.04 -15.64
N GLU A 14 0.39 2.01 -16.29
CA GLU A 14 -0.43 3.00 -15.59
C GLU A 14 -1.68 2.27 -15.09
N LEU A 15 -1.81 2.12 -13.77
CA LEU A 15 -3.01 1.57 -13.18
C LEU A 15 -4.15 2.56 -13.43
N PRO A 16 -5.19 2.20 -14.19
CA PRO A 16 -6.33 3.08 -14.37
C PRO A 16 -7.08 3.18 -13.05
N VAL A 17 -6.81 4.23 -12.28
CA VAL A 17 -7.55 4.51 -11.06
C VAL A 17 -8.93 5.04 -11.46
N SER A 18 -9.97 4.28 -11.14
CA SER A 18 -11.35 4.60 -11.49
C SER A 18 -12.19 4.83 -10.25
N ARG A 19 -12.92 5.95 -10.19
CA ARG A 19 -13.88 6.22 -9.11
C ARG A 19 -15.18 5.43 -9.20
N LYS A 20 -15.31 4.52 -10.18
CA LYS A 20 -16.47 3.62 -10.29
C LYS A 20 -16.59 2.67 -9.10
N VAL A 21 -15.48 2.40 -8.40
CA VAL A 21 -15.44 1.51 -7.24
C VAL A 21 -15.63 2.24 -5.89
N ASP A 22 -15.90 3.54 -5.91
CA ASP A 22 -16.01 4.34 -4.68
C ASP A 22 -17.16 3.87 -3.78
N HIS A 23 -18.23 3.32 -4.36
CA HIS A 23 -19.34 2.74 -3.61
C HIS A 23 -18.92 1.47 -2.85
N GLU A 24 -18.16 0.60 -3.51
CA GLU A 24 -17.61 -0.61 -2.94
C GLU A 24 -16.57 -0.29 -1.85
N ILE A 25 -15.75 0.73 -2.07
CA ILE A 25 -14.80 1.25 -1.08
C ILE A 25 -15.56 1.78 0.14
N LEU A 26 -16.60 2.58 -0.05
CA LEU A 26 -17.44 3.10 1.03
C LEU A 26 -18.02 1.96 1.87
N LYS A 27 -18.62 0.96 1.19
CA LYS A 27 -19.22 -0.19 1.86
C LYS A 27 -18.18 -0.95 2.67
N TYR A 28 -17.02 -1.26 2.08
CA TYR A 28 -15.93 -1.94 2.76
C TYR A 28 -15.44 -1.18 3.99
N LEU A 29 -15.23 0.15 3.87
CA LEU A 29 -14.79 0.99 4.98
C LEU A 29 -15.80 1.01 6.13
N VAL A 30 -17.09 1.15 5.83
CA VAL A 30 -18.16 1.14 6.85
C VAL A 30 -18.21 -0.22 7.55
N ASP A 31 -18.22 -1.32 6.79
CA ASP A 31 -18.32 -2.67 7.35
C ASP A 31 -17.13 -2.99 8.28
N GLU A 32 -15.89 -2.75 7.83
CA GLU A 32 -14.70 -3.05 8.62
C GLU A 32 -14.48 -2.09 9.80
N LEU A 33 -14.72 -0.79 9.63
CA LEU A 33 -14.62 0.14 10.75
C LEU A 33 -15.66 -0.19 11.81
N THR A 34 -16.92 -0.46 11.43
CA THR A 34 -17.97 -0.85 12.38
C THR A 34 -17.54 -2.07 13.19
N LYS A 35 -17.03 -3.11 12.52
CA LYS A 35 -16.50 -4.30 13.18
C LYS A 35 -15.37 -3.99 14.18
N ILE A 36 -14.40 -3.14 13.80
CA ILE A 36 -13.32 -2.73 14.71
C ILE A 36 -13.88 -1.95 15.91
N GLY A 37 -14.89 -1.11 15.68
CA GLY A 37 -15.59 -0.35 16.71
C GLY A 37 -16.29 -1.25 17.73
N GLU A 38 -17.01 -2.26 17.24
CA GLU A 38 -17.68 -3.27 18.06
C GLU A 38 -16.68 -4.09 18.88
N GLU A 39 -15.58 -4.54 18.26
CA GLU A 39 -14.50 -5.28 18.95
C GLU A 39 -13.88 -4.48 20.11
N ARG A 40 -13.91 -3.14 20.03
CA ARG A 40 -13.35 -2.23 21.05
C ARG A 40 -14.40 -1.54 21.92
N VAL A 41 -15.67 -1.89 21.79
CA VAL A 41 -16.79 -1.33 22.57
C VAL A 41 -16.84 0.21 22.46
N LEU A 42 -16.61 0.72 21.25
CA LEU A 42 -16.70 2.15 20.97
C LEU A 42 -18.17 2.57 20.71
N PRO A 43 -18.55 3.80 21.07
CA PRO A 43 -19.92 4.29 20.84
C PRO A 43 -20.13 4.59 19.36
N ASP A 44 -21.28 4.21 18.78
CA ASP A 44 -21.61 4.38 17.35
C ASP A 44 -21.33 5.78 16.77
N SER A 45 -21.30 6.81 17.61
CA SER A 45 -20.92 8.18 17.24
C SER A 45 -19.46 8.36 16.80
N TRP A 46 -18.57 7.38 17.05
CA TRP A 46 -17.15 7.50 16.72
C TRP A 46 -16.87 7.52 15.21
N LEU A 47 -17.77 6.94 14.41
CA LEU A 47 -17.68 6.88 12.96
C LEU A 47 -18.79 7.73 12.31
N THR A 48 -18.48 8.98 11.96
CA THR A 48 -19.43 9.86 11.26
C THR A 48 -19.44 9.60 9.75
N GLU A 49 -20.61 9.74 9.10
CA GLU A 49 -20.73 9.72 7.62
C GLU A 49 -19.76 10.69 6.92
N LYS A 50 -19.48 11.83 7.54
CA LYS A 50 -18.49 12.79 7.05
C LYS A 50 -17.08 12.19 7.04
N ALA A 51 -16.71 11.41 8.05
CA ALA A 51 -15.39 10.78 8.13
C ALA A 51 -15.24 9.70 7.05
N THR A 52 -16.25 8.86 6.84
CA THR A 52 -16.23 7.82 5.80
C THR A 52 -16.18 8.43 4.39
N ALA A 53 -16.95 9.49 4.12
CA ALA A 53 -16.87 10.22 2.86
C ALA A 53 -15.49 10.85 2.59
N ILE A 54 -14.80 11.30 3.65
CA ILE A 54 -13.41 11.79 3.54
C ILE A 54 -12.45 10.66 3.17
N LEU A 55 -12.58 9.49 3.81
CA LEU A 55 -11.74 8.34 3.50
C LEU A 55 -11.93 7.84 2.07
N VAL A 56 -13.16 7.80 1.56
CA VAL A 56 -13.43 7.47 0.15
C VAL A 56 -12.77 8.47 -0.80
N GLU A 57 -12.89 9.78 -0.49
CA GLU A 57 -12.24 10.82 -1.31
C GLU A 57 -10.71 10.66 -1.31
N LEU A 58 -10.10 10.39 -0.15
CA LEU A 58 -8.67 10.14 -0.02
C LEU A 58 -8.23 8.85 -0.74
N SER A 59 -9.13 7.88 -0.84
CA SER A 59 -8.87 6.65 -1.59
C SER A 59 -8.72 6.93 -3.08
N ALA A 60 -9.39 7.95 -3.60
CA ALA A 60 -9.40 8.30 -5.02
C ALA A 60 -9.72 7.12 -5.97
N GLY A 61 -10.44 6.09 -5.51
CA GLY A 61 -10.71 4.84 -6.26
C GLY A 61 -9.70 3.69 -6.01
N LEU A 62 -8.72 3.88 -5.12
CA LEU A 62 -7.73 2.87 -4.74
C LEU A 62 -8.25 2.02 -3.58
N PHE A 63 -8.72 0.81 -3.87
CA PHE A 63 -9.16 -0.12 -2.82
C PHE A 63 -8.03 -0.47 -1.83
N ILE A 64 -6.78 -0.52 -2.31
CA ILE A 64 -5.61 -0.77 -1.46
C ILE A 64 -5.46 0.29 -0.36
N TYR A 65 -5.80 1.56 -0.65
CA TYR A 65 -5.78 2.64 0.33
C TYR A 65 -6.74 2.34 1.47
N ALA A 66 -7.97 1.95 1.15
CA ALA A 66 -8.98 1.59 2.14
C ALA A 66 -8.50 0.43 3.03
N VAL A 67 -7.97 -0.64 2.45
CA VAL A 67 -7.40 -1.78 3.20
C VAL A 67 -6.29 -1.32 4.14
N THR A 68 -5.37 -0.48 3.67
CA THR A 68 -4.27 0.01 4.50
C THR A 68 -4.74 0.91 5.64
N VAL A 69 -5.78 1.73 5.43
CA VAL A 69 -6.39 2.54 6.48
C VAL A 69 -7.01 1.64 7.56
N ILE A 70 -7.74 0.59 7.16
CA ILE A 70 -8.31 -0.39 8.10
C ILE A 70 -7.20 -1.06 8.93
N LEU A 71 -6.12 -1.50 8.30
CA LEU A 71 -4.98 -2.11 9.00
C LEU A 71 -4.33 -1.13 10.00
N PHE A 72 -4.19 0.13 9.60
CA PHE A 72 -3.58 1.16 10.44
C PHE A 72 -4.44 1.52 11.65
N ILE A 73 -5.75 1.72 11.46
CA ILE A 73 -6.70 2.05 12.53
C ILE A 73 -6.96 0.82 13.43
N GLY A 74 -7.00 -0.37 12.83
CA GLY A 74 -7.24 -1.64 13.50
C GLY A 74 -6.07 -2.16 14.34
N ASP A 75 -4.87 -1.55 14.25
CA ASP A 75 -3.69 -1.97 15.01
C ASP A 75 -3.94 -1.94 16.54
N ARG A 76 -3.84 -3.11 17.16
CA ARG A 76 -4.07 -3.33 18.59
C ARG A 76 -2.98 -2.75 19.49
N ASN A 77 -1.80 -2.45 18.93
CA ASN A 77 -0.69 -1.87 19.69
C ASN A 77 -0.78 -0.34 19.81
N SER A 78 -1.85 0.26 19.28
CA SER A 78 -2.06 1.70 19.28
C SER A 78 -2.80 2.20 20.52
N THR A 79 -2.42 3.38 21.01
CA THR A 79 -2.96 3.97 22.24
C THR A 79 -4.42 4.41 22.11
N SER A 80 -4.88 4.78 20.92
CA SER A 80 -6.23 5.27 20.67
C SER A 80 -6.62 5.13 19.19
N LEU A 81 -7.75 4.47 18.95
CA LEU A 81 -8.31 4.27 17.62
C LEU A 81 -8.81 5.59 17.01
N VAL A 82 -9.42 6.45 17.84
CA VAL A 82 -10.00 7.73 17.41
C VAL A 82 -8.90 8.70 16.98
N ASP A 83 -7.75 8.67 17.66
CA ASP A 83 -6.62 9.52 17.30
C ASP A 83 -6.03 9.13 15.94
N ARG A 84 -5.93 7.82 15.65
CA ARG A 84 -5.49 7.34 14.32
C ARG A 84 -6.48 7.70 13.23
N LEU A 85 -7.78 7.58 13.49
CA LEU A 85 -8.79 8.03 12.53
C LEU A 85 -8.61 9.54 12.24
N ASN A 86 -8.45 10.36 13.28
CA ASN A 86 -8.23 11.80 13.12
C ASN A 86 -6.93 12.12 12.36
N GLU A 87 -5.86 11.36 12.59
CA GLU A 87 -4.60 11.47 11.86
C GLU A 87 -4.80 11.24 10.36
N VAL A 88 -5.50 10.16 9.98
CA VAL A 88 -5.82 9.88 8.57
C VAL A 88 -6.74 10.95 7.98
N LEU A 89 -7.75 11.40 8.71
CA LEU A 89 -8.66 12.46 8.24
C LEU A 89 -7.93 13.80 8.04
N SER A 90 -6.87 14.06 8.81
CA SER A 90 -6.07 15.28 8.69
C SER A 90 -5.30 15.37 7.36
N LEU A 91 -5.09 14.24 6.67
CA LEU A 91 -4.45 14.20 5.35
C LEU A 91 -5.25 14.95 4.27
N LYS A 92 -6.55 15.18 4.48
CA LYS A 92 -7.39 15.97 3.57
C LYS A 92 -7.16 17.48 3.67
N ALA A 93 -6.35 17.96 4.61
CA ALA A 93 -6.04 19.38 4.78
C ALA A 93 -5.50 20.03 3.46
N PRO A 94 -5.71 21.34 3.25
CA PRO A 94 -5.85 21.96 1.92
C PRO A 94 -4.54 22.18 1.13
N HIS A 95 -3.52 21.34 1.33
CA HIS A 95 -2.23 21.49 0.64
C HIS A 95 -2.17 20.89 -0.75
N VAL A 96 -3.20 20.13 -1.15
CA VAL A 96 -3.24 19.49 -2.47
C VAL A 96 -3.92 20.44 -3.46
N LYS A 97 -3.10 21.25 -4.15
CA LYS A 97 -3.55 22.02 -5.31
C LYS A 97 -4.15 21.05 -6.32
N LYS A 98 -5.37 21.33 -6.77
CA LYS A 98 -6.19 20.44 -7.64
C LYS A 98 -5.62 20.18 -9.04
N ASP A 99 -4.46 20.75 -9.37
CA ASP A 99 -3.92 20.73 -10.72
C ASP A 99 -2.55 20.02 -10.70
N ALA A 100 -2.55 18.75 -11.11
CA ALA A 100 -1.39 17.88 -11.35
C ALA A 100 -0.83 17.02 -10.18
N GLU A 101 -1.69 16.48 -9.32
CA GLU A 101 -1.27 15.54 -8.27
C GLU A 101 -1.44 14.10 -8.76
N HIS A 102 -0.33 13.38 -8.83
CA HIS A 102 -0.24 11.96 -9.15
C HIS A 102 -1.36 11.16 -8.45
N PRO A 103 -2.07 10.23 -9.12
CA PRO A 103 -3.22 9.54 -8.53
C PRO A 103 -2.90 8.75 -7.25
N LEU A 104 -1.61 8.51 -6.98
CA LEU A 104 -1.13 7.85 -5.76
C LEU A 104 -0.63 8.84 -4.70
N SER A 105 -0.81 10.16 -4.84
CA SER A 105 -0.29 11.14 -3.88
C SER A 105 -0.82 10.95 -2.46
N ALA A 106 -2.10 10.59 -2.32
CA ALA A 106 -2.69 10.22 -1.03
C ALA A 106 -2.05 8.95 -0.45
N LEU A 107 -1.68 7.98 -1.31
CA LEU A 107 -0.97 6.78 -0.91
C LEU A 107 0.47 7.12 -0.49
N ASP A 108 1.16 8.01 -1.22
CA ASP A 108 2.51 8.46 -0.89
C ASP A 108 2.54 9.16 0.48
N LEU A 109 1.57 10.05 0.74
CA LEU A 109 1.42 10.70 2.05
C LEU A 109 1.15 9.69 3.16
N PHE A 110 0.29 8.70 2.91
CA PHE A 110 0.00 7.64 3.88
C PHE A 110 1.23 6.77 4.14
N TYR A 111 2.01 6.43 3.12
CA TYR A 111 3.28 5.72 3.28
C TYR A 111 4.36 6.52 4.00
N ILE A 112 4.28 7.86 4.02
CA ILE A 112 5.17 8.71 4.83
C ILE A 112 4.74 8.71 6.31
N LEU A 113 3.44 8.60 6.60
CA LEU A 113 2.95 8.48 7.99
C LEU A 113 3.44 7.20 8.66
N ILE A 114 3.50 6.08 7.95
CA ILE A 114 3.92 4.78 8.52
C ILE A 114 5.33 4.87 9.17
N PRO A 115 6.40 5.36 8.48
CA PRO A 115 7.70 5.62 9.10
C PRO A 115 7.68 6.60 10.28
N GLN A 116 6.78 7.58 10.28
CA GLN A 116 6.67 8.55 11.38
C GLN A 116 6.09 7.92 12.65
N THR A 117 5.28 6.86 12.50
CA THR A 117 4.81 6.07 13.66
C THR A 117 5.89 5.16 14.26
N ILE A 118 7.02 4.96 13.57
CA ILE A 118 8.15 4.17 14.07
C ILE A 118 8.97 5.05 15.03
N PRO A 119 9.25 4.60 16.27
CA PRO A 119 10.05 5.38 17.21
C PRO A 119 11.41 5.76 16.62
N SER A 120 11.82 7.03 16.77
CA SER A 120 13.01 7.59 16.14
C SER A 120 14.30 6.83 16.47
N LYS A 121 14.31 6.10 17.59
CA LYS A 121 15.41 5.25 18.04
C LYS A 121 15.61 4.00 17.19
N VAL A 122 14.55 3.44 16.61
CA VAL A 122 14.59 2.18 15.84
C VAL A 122 14.47 2.40 14.33
N LEU A 123 13.97 3.57 13.90
CA LEU A 123 13.83 3.94 12.48
C LEU A 123 15.13 3.75 11.66
N PRO A 124 16.32 4.18 12.12
CA PRO A 124 17.56 3.97 11.36
C PRO A 124 17.91 2.48 11.17
N THR A 125 17.59 1.65 12.16
CA THR A 125 17.82 0.20 12.09
C THR A 125 16.85 -0.46 11.12
N THR A 126 15.57 -0.09 11.19
CA THR A 126 14.53 -0.59 10.26
C THR A 126 14.88 -0.23 8.82
N LEU A 127 15.27 1.02 8.54
CA LEU A 127 15.68 1.44 7.20
C LEU A 127 16.93 0.70 6.70
N LYS A 128 17.93 0.47 7.56
CA LYS A 128 19.11 -0.34 7.21
C LYS A 128 18.75 -1.78 6.84
N ILE A 129 17.85 -2.41 7.59
CA ILE A 129 17.36 -3.77 7.29
C ILE A 129 16.64 -3.79 5.93
N LEU A 130 15.74 -2.84 5.68
CA LEU A 130 15.01 -2.74 4.41
C LEU A 130 15.96 -2.52 3.22
N LEU A 131 16.98 -1.66 3.36
CA LEU A 131 18.00 -1.43 2.34
C LEU A 131 18.89 -2.66 2.10
N LEU A 132 19.22 -3.40 3.15
CA LEU A 132 20.00 -4.64 3.02
C LEU A 132 19.23 -5.69 2.21
N HIS A 133 17.93 -5.86 2.48
CA HIS A 133 17.10 -6.84 1.77
C HIS A 133 16.78 -6.45 0.33
N SER A 134 16.63 -5.15 0.03
CA SER A 134 16.35 -4.70 -1.35
C SER A 134 17.51 -4.99 -2.31
N THR A 135 18.76 -4.90 -1.84
CA THR A 135 19.94 -5.25 -2.64
C THR A 135 20.10 -6.77 -2.84
N SER A 136 19.61 -7.58 -1.91
CA SER A 136 19.61 -9.05 -2.03
C SER A 136 18.58 -9.58 -3.02
N LEU A 137 17.47 -8.87 -3.26
CA LEU A 137 16.43 -9.29 -4.21
C LEU A 137 16.84 -9.06 -5.68
N GLY A 138 17.90 -8.27 -5.92
CA GLY A 138 18.50 -8.06 -7.23
C GLY A 138 19.65 -9.02 -7.57
N ALA A 139 20.11 -9.82 -6.60
CA ALA A 139 21.11 -10.85 -6.85
C ALA A 139 20.38 -12.16 -7.14
N ASN A 140 20.20 -12.47 -8.42
CA ASN A 140 19.87 -13.82 -8.86
C ASN A 140 21.19 -14.60 -8.98
N PRO A 141 21.57 -15.48 -8.05
CA PRO A 141 22.64 -16.40 -8.30
C PRO A 141 22.09 -17.56 -9.13
N ASP A 142 22.82 -17.87 -10.20
CA ASP A 142 22.88 -19.18 -10.84
C ASP A 142 22.23 -19.31 -12.23
N ILE A 143 22.97 -18.85 -13.24
CA ILE A 143 23.04 -19.56 -14.53
C ILE A 143 24.50 -19.64 -14.97
N THR A 144 25.36 -20.25 -14.16
CA THR A 144 26.70 -20.66 -14.62
C THR A 144 27.01 -22.07 -14.16
N GLY A 145 26.55 -23.05 -14.94
CA GLY A 145 26.75 -24.47 -14.63
C GLY A 145 26.64 -25.43 -15.82
N ARG A 146 27.64 -25.37 -16.72
CA ARG A 146 28.23 -26.49 -17.51
C ARG A 146 27.37 -27.24 -18.58
N PRO A 147 27.86 -27.36 -19.84
CA PRO A 147 27.25 -28.21 -20.86
C PRO A 147 27.67 -29.67 -20.67
N GLY A 148 26.69 -30.58 -20.53
CA GLY A 148 26.96 -32.02 -20.38
C GLY A 148 25.76 -32.90 -20.72
N GLN A 149 25.85 -33.57 -21.87
CA GLN A 149 25.14 -34.77 -22.32
C GLN A 149 23.65 -34.68 -22.68
N LEU A 150 23.41 -34.54 -24.00
CA LEU A 150 22.20 -35.00 -24.67
C LEU A 150 22.13 -36.54 -24.60
N ASN A 151 21.20 -37.06 -23.78
CA ASN A 151 20.74 -38.43 -23.91
C ASN A 151 19.52 -38.44 -24.84
N THR A 152 19.67 -39.10 -25.98
CA THR A 152 18.63 -39.34 -26.97
C THR A 152 17.62 -40.35 -26.41
N CYS A 153 16.43 -39.89 -26.06
CA CYS A 153 15.28 -40.77 -25.88
C CYS A 153 14.74 -41.14 -27.26
N LYS A 154 14.89 -42.43 -27.60
CA LYS A 154 14.19 -43.10 -28.69
C LYS A 154 12.68 -42.96 -28.47
N TYR A 155 11.96 -42.49 -29.49
CA TYR A 155 10.56 -42.82 -29.69
C TYR A 155 10.45 -43.61 -30.98
N SER A 156 9.65 -44.69 -30.89
CA SER A 156 9.36 -45.72 -31.89
C SER A 156 9.09 -45.23 -33.30
#